data_AF-A0A0L0UIV3-F1
#
_entry.id   AF-A0A0L0UIV3-F1
#
_cell.length_a   1.000
_cell.length_b   1.000
_cell.length_c   1.000
_cell.angle_alpha   90.00
_cell.angle_beta   90.00
_cell.angle_gamma   90.00
#
_symmetry.space_group_name_H-M   'P 1'
#
loop_
_entity.id
_entity.type
_entity.pdbx_description
1 polymer ?
#
loop_
_entity_poly.entity_id
_entity_poly.type
_entity_poly.pdbx_seq_one_letter_code
_entity_poly.pdbx_strand_id
1 'polypeptide(L)' 'MSNYNNYKRRTDKKSSLPTGCSAQWCYDYPLEYNGQQGLIPVPPSAAETLEHNFYPQAAAMMETTPSWFSEAIRGLLP' A
#
# COMPACT_ATOMS: atom_id res chain seq x y z
N MET A 1 -24.04 -14.52 -13.23
CA MET A 1 -22.61 -14.11 -13.13
C MET A 1 -21.72 -15.22 -13.65
N SER A 2 -20.94 -14.96 -14.71
CA SER A 2 -19.95 -15.91 -15.21
C SER A 2 -18.67 -15.75 -14.39
N ASN A 3 -18.34 -16.76 -13.59
CA ASN A 3 -17.16 -16.74 -12.72
C ASN A 3 -15.92 -17.01 -13.59
N TYR A 4 -15.08 -15.99 -13.74
CA TYR A 4 -13.96 -15.90 -14.68
C TYR A 4 -12.97 -17.08 -14.60
N ASN A 5 -12.92 -17.78 -13.47
CA ASN A 5 -11.81 -18.67 -13.13
C ASN A 5 -12.15 -20.16 -13.00
N ASN A 6 -13.30 -20.61 -13.51
CA ASN A 6 -13.80 -21.97 -13.18
C ASN A 6 -13.26 -23.12 -14.04
N TYR A 7 -12.63 -22.88 -15.19
CA TYR A 7 -12.39 -23.98 -16.16
C TYR A 7 -10.93 -24.37 -16.41
N LYS A 8 -9.95 -23.54 -16.06
CA LYS A 8 -8.55 -23.93 -16.18
C LYS A 8 -7.78 -23.36 -15.00
N ARG A 9 -7.07 -24.23 -14.28
CA ARG A 9 -5.97 -23.89 -13.35
C ARG A 9 -4.80 -23.25 -14.13
N ARG A 10 -5.08 -22.25 -14.95
CA ARG A 10 -4.09 -21.44 -15.65
C ARG A 10 -3.74 -20.31 -14.70
N THR A 11 -2.46 -20.11 -14.49
CA THR A 11 -1.94 -18.95 -13.76
C THR A 11 -2.44 -17.70 -14.47
N ASP A 12 -3.37 -16.99 -13.83
CA ASP A 12 -3.87 -15.74 -14.36
C ASP A 12 -2.80 -14.67 -14.17
N LYS A 13 -2.29 -14.13 -15.28
CA LYS A 13 -1.25 -13.10 -15.26
C LYS A 13 -1.70 -11.81 -14.57
N LYS A 14 -3.00 -11.56 -14.47
CA LYS A 14 -3.54 -10.36 -13.80
C LYS A 14 -3.54 -10.48 -12.27
N SER A 15 -3.74 -11.68 -11.74
CA SER A 15 -3.77 -11.92 -10.28
C SER A 15 -2.52 -12.63 -9.75
N SER A 16 -1.66 -13.14 -10.64
CA SER A 16 -0.36 -13.68 -10.25
C SER A 16 0.55 -12.53 -9.82
N LEU A 17 1.10 -12.64 -8.61
CA LEU A 17 2.20 -11.78 -8.20
C LEU A 17 3.39 -11.97 -9.16
N PRO A 18 4.28 -10.98 -9.31
CA PRO A 18 5.45 -11.07 -10.20
C PRO A 18 6.33 -12.31 -9.94
N THR A 19 6.30 -12.83 -8.72
CA THR A 19 7.01 -14.05 -8.30
C THR A 19 6.31 -15.35 -8.72
N GLY A 20 5.08 -15.30 -9.21
CA GLY A 20 4.26 -16.47 -9.52
C GLY A 20 3.73 -17.22 -8.28
N CYS A 21 4.06 -16.75 -7.08
CA CYS A 21 3.68 -17.36 -5.82
C CYS A 21 2.45 -16.70 -5.22
N SER A 22 1.72 -17.46 -4.39
CA SER A 22 0.63 -16.89 -3.60
C SER A 22 1.20 -15.92 -2.56
N ALA A 23 0.40 -14.95 -2.13
CA ALA A 23 0.80 -14.06 -1.04
C ALA A 23 1.21 -14.84 0.22
N GLN A 24 0.47 -15.90 0.55
CA GLN A 24 0.76 -16.79 1.68
C GLN A 24 2.13 -17.45 1.57
N TRP A 25 2.50 -17.96 0.38
CA TRP A 25 3.81 -18.57 0.17
C TRP A 25 4.95 -17.58 0.41
N CYS A 26 4.80 -16.34 -0.07
CA CYS A 26 5.80 -15.30 0.16
C CYS A 26 5.94 -14.95 1.67
N TYR A 27 4.86 -15.04 2.45
CA TYR A 27 4.90 -14.82 3.90
C TYR A 27 5.54 -16.00 4.65
N ASP A 28 5.24 -17.23 4.25
CA ASP A 28 5.74 -18.43 4.92
C ASP A 28 7.23 -18.68 4.61
N TYR A 29 7.69 -18.27 3.41
CA TYR A 29 9.05 -18.54 2.91
C TYR A 29 9.77 -17.26 2.45
N PRO A 30 9.98 -16.27 3.32
CA PRO A 30 10.53 -14.98 2.91
C PRO A 30 11.98 -15.05 2.44
N LEU A 31 12.77 -15.99 2.98
CA LEU A 31 14.18 -16.16 2.61
C LEU A 31 14.36 -16.58 1.15
N GLU A 32 13.40 -17.33 0.57
CA GLU A 32 13.44 -17.73 -0.85
C GLU A 32 13.30 -16.54 -1.81
N TYR A 33 12.79 -15.40 -1.31
CA TYR A 33 12.54 -14.18 -2.07
C TYR A 33 13.31 -12.97 -1.55
N ASN A 34 14.43 -13.19 -0.86
CA ASN A 34 15.26 -12.13 -0.26
C ASN A 34 14.49 -11.23 0.75
N GLY A 35 13.39 -11.72 1.31
CA GLY A 35 12.67 -11.06 2.41
C GLY A 35 13.46 -11.21 3.71
N GLN A 36 13.63 -10.12 4.44
CA GLN A 36 14.16 -10.15 5.81
C GLN A 36 12.97 -10.22 6.77
N GLN A 37 12.94 -11.24 7.65
CA GLN A 37 11.90 -11.41 8.68
C GLN A 37 10.44 -11.48 8.16
N GLY A 38 10.21 -11.95 6.92
CA GLY A 38 8.85 -11.92 6.35
C GLY A 38 8.49 -10.61 5.65
N LEU A 39 9.39 -9.63 5.67
CA LEU A 39 9.18 -8.30 5.14
C LEU A 39 10.12 -8.04 3.96
N ILE A 40 9.56 -7.55 2.86
CA ILE A 40 10.34 -7.05 1.74
C ILE A 40 10.79 -5.63 2.14
N PRO A 41 12.10 -5.35 2.25
CA PRO A 41 12.56 -4.00 2.58
C PRO A 41 12.19 -3.05 1.44
N VAL A 42 11.22 -2.17 1.69
CA VAL A 42 10.83 -1.13 0.74
C VAL A 42 11.68 0.11 1.01
N PRO A 43 12.39 0.66 0.01
CA PRO A 43 13.14 1.89 0.20
C PRO A 43 12.17 3.04 0.52
N PRO A 44 12.50 3.93 1.47
CA PRO A 44 11.62 5.06 1.83
C PRO A 44 11.22 5.92 0.63
N SER A 45 12.14 6.10 -0.33
CA SER A 45 11.90 6.84 -1.57
C SER A 45 10.77 6.27 -2.43
N ALA A 46 10.52 4.94 -2.38
CA ALA A 46 9.39 4.34 -3.08
C ALA A 46 8.06 4.72 -2.42
N ALA A 47 8.02 4.78 -1.08
CA ALA A 47 6.86 5.25 -0.35
C ALA A 47 6.59 6.74 -0.61
N GLU A 48 7.62 7.58 -0.56
CA GLU A 48 7.54 9.02 -0.86
C GLU A 48 7.03 9.29 -2.28
N THR A 49 7.50 8.51 -3.26
CA THR A 49 7.05 8.63 -4.66
C THR A 49 5.57 8.31 -4.81
N LEU A 50 5.10 7.25 -4.13
CA LEU A 50 3.68 6.87 -4.15
C LEU A 50 2.83 7.92 -3.41
N GLU A 51 3.30 8.41 -2.27
CA GLU A 51 2.62 9.46 -1.51
C GLU A 51 2.45 10.73 -2.34
N HIS A 52 3.53 11.23 -2.96
CA HIS A 52 3.48 12.42 -3.80
C HIS A 52 2.56 12.26 -5.03
N ASN A 53 2.57 11.08 -5.67
CA ASN A 53 1.79 10.86 -6.90
C ASN A 53 0.30 10.63 -6.65
N PHE A 54 -0.07 9.96 -5.57
CA PHE A 54 -1.45 9.56 -5.31
C PHE A 54 -2.13 10.38 -4.20
N TYR A 55 -1.34 10.97 -3.30
CA TYR A 55 -1.83 11.70 -2.14
C TYR A 55 -1.17 13.09 -2.03
N PRO A 56 -1.35 13.98 -3.03
CA PRO A 56 -0.76 15.31 -3.00
C PRO A 56 -1.26 16.18 -1.83
N GLN A 57 -2.36 15.77 -1.19
CA GLN A 57 -2.95 16.43 -0.01
C GLN A 57 -2.88 15.54 1.24
N ALA A 58 -1.88 14.66 1.34
CA ALA A 58 -1.74 13.70 2.45
C ALA A 58 -1.86 14.37 3.83
N ALA A 59 -1.26 15.55 4.02
CA ALA A 59 -1.36 16.32 5.25
C ALA A 59 -2.81 16.68 5.61
N ALA A 60 -3.60 17.14 4.64
CA ALA A 60 -5.01 17.47 4.84
C ALA A 60 -5.88 16.21 5.05
N MET A 61 -5.51 15.08 4.45
CA MET A 61 -6.20 13.79 4.66
C MET A 61 -5.97 13.22 6.06
N MET A 62 -4.83 13.54 6.67
CA MET A 62 -4.48 13.17 8.04
C MET A 62 -5.05 14.14 9.08
N GLU A 63 -5.72 15.23 8.67
CA GLU A 63 -6.38 16.14 9.60
C GLU A 63 -7.55 15.43 10.28
N THR A 64 -7.39 15.17 11.58
CA THR A 64 -8.47 14.62 12.42
C THR A 64 -9.40 15.70 12.98
N THR A 65 -9.01 16.97 12.83
CA THR A 65 -9.75 18.11 13.37
C THR A 65 -10.40 18.91 12.25
N PRO A 66 -11.66 19.34 12.41
CA PRO A 66 -12.31 20.22 11.44
C PRO A 66 -11.52 21.51 11.20
N SER A 67 -11.57 22.04 9.97
CA SER A 67 -10.84 23.24 9.57
C SER A 67 -11.07 24.45 10.47
N TRP A 68 -12.32 24.66 10.92
CA TRP A 68 -12.68 25.77 11.80
C TRP A 68 -11.91 25.77 13.12
N PHE A 69 -11.54 24.59 13.63
CA PHE A 69 -10.80 24.46 14.90
C PHE A 69 -9.33 24.88 14.70
N SER A 70 -8.73 24.43 13.60
CA SER A 70 -7.37 24.82 13.20
C SER A 70 -7.26 26.34 12.96
N GLU A 71 -8.27 26.93 12.34
CA GLU A 71 -8.38 28.39 12.12
C GLU A 71 -8.50 29.16 13.44
N ALA A 72 -9.34 28.68 14.36
CA ALA A 72 -9.51 29.28 15.68
C ALA A 72 -8.20 29.26 16.51
N ILE A 73 -7.45 28.15 16.48
CA ILE A 73 -6.14 28.07 17.15
C ILE A 73 -5.13 29.03 16.54
N ARG A 74 -5.05 29.12 15.20
CA ARG A 74 -4.14 30.06 14.53
C ARG A 74 -4.42 31.52 14.89
N GLY A 75 -5.68 31.89 15.10
CA GLY A 75 -6.07 33.23 15.56
C GLY A 75 -5.77 33.52 17.04
N LEU A 76 -5.48 32.49 17.84
CA LEU A 76 -5.16 32.58 19.27
C LEU A 76 -3.65 32.52 19.56
N LEU A 77 -2.84 32.08 18.59
CA LEU A 77 -1.38 32.09 18.71
C LEU A 77 -0.85 33.50 18.35
N PRO A 78 0.04 34.07 19.17
CA PRO A 78 0.58 35.42 18.97
C PRO A 78 1.48 35.55 17.74
#